data_AF-A0A9D1LBW3-F1
#
_entry.id   AF-A0A9D1LBW3-F1
#
_cell.length_a   1.000
_cell.length_b   1.000
_cell.length_c   1.000
_cell.angle_alpha   90.00
_cell.angle_beta   90.00
_cell.angle_gamma   90.00
#
_symmetry.space_group_name_H-M   'P 1'
#
loop_
_entity.id
_entity.type
_entity.pdbx_description
1 polymer ?
#
loop_
_entity_poly.entity_id
_entity_poly.type
_entity_poly.pdbx_seq_one_letter_code
_entity_poly.pdbx_strand_id
1 'polypeptide(L)'
;MEFQQKYEIASRERCVIPNKPEILQADEALQKDRDNGDLWMQKGLALAKYSLMREAVECFSMAITCNPFKWNYYRHRAHRFLSMWRFEDAAADFTISNRLNPQDWDTWYHLGLSHFLLGAYEKAAYAYQHCLDLTTKESKLIACVDWYWMTLKRLGRDEDAAKLLERITTGMNAEDNSAYYARLLVYKGLKKPEEVLSADPTKITDLERVTYGFGIGNYYLINGDEKRAIEIWKEVVKAGDENDLYFAFSYLACKVELTRRGLL
;
A
#
# COMPACT_ATOMS: atom_id res chain seq x y z
N MET A 1 -21.79 -18.62 -6.79
CA MET A 1 -20.94 -17.84 -5.87
C MET A 1 -20.16 -16.88 -6.75
N GLU A 2 -20.71 -15.69 -7.00
CA GLU A 2 -20.09 -14.69 -7.88
C GLU A 2 -18.81 -14.19 -7.20
N PHE A 3 -17.66 -14.49 -7.81
CA PHE A 3 -16.40 -13.84 -7.48
C PHE A 3 -16.54 -12.35 -7.82
N GLN A 4 -16.83 -11.49 -6.84
CA GLN A 4 -16.77 -10.03 -7.04
C GLN A 4 -15.31 -9.56 -7.00
N GLN A 5 -14.57 -9.86 -8.08
CA GLN A 5 -13.26 -9.28 -8.37
C GLN A 5 -13.42 -7.99 -9.17
N LYS A 6 -14.14 -6.99 -8.64
CA LYS A 6 -14.46 -5.74 -9.36
C LYS A 6 -13.21 -4.97 -9.85
N TYR A 7 -12.03 -5.31 -9.32
CA TYR A 7 -10.79 -4.57 -9.49
C TYR A 7 -9.66 -5.37 -10.15
N GLU A 8 -9.89 -6.62 -10.57
CA GLU A 8 -8.81 -7.45 -11.11
C GLU A 8 -8.39 -6.99 -12.51
N ILE A 9 -7.13 -6.58 -12.65
CA ILE A 9 -6.53 -6.05 -13.89
C ILE A 9 -5.67 -7.08 -14.64
N ALA A 10 -5.64 -8.33 -14.20
CA ALA A 10 -4.64 -9.28 -14.67
C ALA A 10 -5.00 -9.87 -16.05
N SER A 11 -4.32 -9.41 -17.11
CA SER A 11 -4.37 -10.01 -18.46
C SER A 11 -4.19 -11.52 -18.41
N ARG A 12 -4.99 -12.28 -19.19
CA ARG A 12 -4.86 -13.74 -19.31
C ARG A 12 -3.60 -14.17 -20.05
N GLU A 13 -2.97 -13.25 -20.78
CA GLU A 13 -1.72 -13.49 -21.48
C GLU A 13 -0.55 -13.40 -20.50
N ARG A 14 0.29 -14.45 -20.49
CA ARG A 14 1.52 -14.45 -19.68
C ARG A 14 2.51 -13.45 -20.28
N CYS A 15 3.21 -12.71 -19.43
CA CYS A 15 4.27 -11.83 -19.89
C CYS A 15 5.48 -12.65 -20.33
N VAL A 16 6.21 -12.16 -21.33
CA VAL A 16 7.50 -12.73 -21.69
C VAL A 16 8.50 -12.39 -20.59
N ILE A 17 9.05 -13.41 -19.93
CA ILE A 17 10.05 -13.21 -18.88
C ILE A 17 11.35 -12.73 -19.54
N PRO A 18 11.88 -11.55 -19.16
CA PRO A 18 13.09 -11.01 -19.76
C PRO A 18 14.33 -11.76 -19.27
N ASN A 19 15.33 -11.90 -20.14
CA ASN A 19 16.63 -12.47 -19.81
C ASN A 19 17.44 -11.49 -18.95
N LYS A 20 17.16 -11.45 -17.64
CA LYS A 20 17.87 -10.60 -16.67
C LYS A 20 18.78 -11.46 -15.78
N PRO A 21 19.99 -10.99 -15.44
CA PRO A 21 20.95 -11.78 -14.66
C PRO A 21 20.38 -12.36 -13.38
N GLU A 22 19.61 -11.56 -12.63
CA GLU A 22 19.04 -11.97 -11.34
C GLU A 22 17.96 -13.05 -11.50
N ILE A 23 17.21 -13.04 -12.61
CA ILE A 23 16.20 -14.08 -12.91
C ILE A 23 16.90 -15.37 -13.33
N LEU A 24 17.88 -15.27 -14.23
CA LEU A 24 18.65 -16.43 -14.72
C LEU A 24 19.42 -17.11 -13.59
N GLN A 25 20.05 -16.32 -12.70
CA GLN A 25 20.75 -16.84 -11.53
C GLN A 25 19.79 -17.56 -10.57
N ALA A 26 18.59 -17.02 -10.36
CA ALA A 26 17.58 -17.66 -9.53
C ALA A 26 17.07 -18.97 -10.17
N ASP A 27 16.93 -19.00 -11.51
CA ASP A 27 16.57 -20.21 -12.26
C ASP A 27 17.65 -21.30 -12.15
N GLU A 28 18.92 -20.96 -12.31
CA GLU A 28 20.04 -21.89 -12.13
C GLU A 28 20.11 -22.42 -10.69
N ALA A 29 19.88 -21.58 -9.70
CA ALA A 29 19.83 -22.00 -8.30
C ALA A 29 18.70 -22.99 -8.06
N LEU A 30 17.50 -22.71 -8.59
CA LEU A 30 16.35 -23.61 -8.50
C LEU A 30 16.55 -24.92 -9.28
N GLN A 31 17.34 -24.94 -10.36
CA GLN A 31 17.70 -26.20 -11.02
C GLN A 31 18.50 -27.14 -10.11
N LYS A 32 19.31 -26.58 -9.20
CA LYS A 32 20.13 -27.34 -8.26
C LYS A 32 19.33 -27.80 -7.04
N ASP A 33 18.36 -27.00 -6.60
CA ASP A 33 17.52 -27.30 -5.43
C ASP A 33 16.12 -26.69 -5.60
N ARG A 34 15.16 -27.52 -6.04
CA ARG A 34 13.76 -27.10 -6.29
C ARG A 34 12.89 -27.07 -5.04
N ASP A 35 13.32 -27.72 -3.96
CA ASP A 35 12.54 -27.84 -2.73
C ASP A 35 12.89 -26.74 -1.73
N ASN A 36 13.79 -25.82 -2.11
CA ASN A 36 14.16 -24.67 -1.31
C ASN A 36 13.23 -23.48 -1.54
N GLY A 37 12.36 -23.23 -0.56
CA GLY A 37 11.41 -22.12 -0.61
C GLY A 37 12.07 -20.73 -0.66
N ASP A 38 13.28 -20.56 -0.10
CA ASP A 38 13.97 -19.27 -0.13
C ASP A 38 14.49 -18.94 -1.54
N LEU A 39 14.86 -19.94 -2.35
CA LEU A 39 15.22 -19.75 -3.76
C LEU A 39 14.01 -19.35 -4.61
N TRP A 40 12.85 -19.97 -4.36
CA TRP A 40 11.60 -19.56 -4.98
C TRP A 40 11.22 -18.12 -4.61
N MET A 41 11.39 -17.74 -3.34
CA MET A 41 11.18 -16.37 -2.89
C MET A 41 12.13 -15.38 -3.60
N GLN A 42 13.42 -15.71 -3.73
CA GLN A 42 14.40 -14.88 -4.44
C GLN A 42 14.01 -14.67 -5.91
N LYS A 43 13.61 -15.73 -6.61
CA LYS A 43 13.08 -15.63 -7.98
C LYS A 43 11.84 -14.74 -8.04
N GLY A 44 10.90 -14.91 -7.10
CA GLY A 44 9.70 -14.07 -7.01
C GLY A 44 10.03 -12.59 -6.83
N LEU A 45 11.01 -12.25 -5.98
CA LEU A 45 11.49 -10.88 -5.80
C LEU A 45 12.17 -10.32 -7.06
N ALA A 46 12.97 -11.13 -7.76
CA ALA A 46 13.61 -10.74 -9.01
C ALA A 46 12.58 -10.45 -10.12
N LEU A 47 11.55 -11.29 -10.26
CA LEU A 47 10.45 -11.07 -11.19
C LEU A 47 9.65 -9.81 -10.84
N ALA A 48 9.37 -9.60 -9.56
CA ALA A 48 8.65 -8.43 -9.07
C ALA A 48 9.35 -7.09 -9.38
N LYS A 49 10.69 -7.08 -9.43
CA LYS A 49 11.50 -5.91 -9.82
C LYS A 49 11.21 -5.45 -11.26
N TYR A 50 10.76 -6.35 -12.12
CA TYR A 50 10.38 -6.08 -13.52
C TYR A 50 8.87 -6.08 -13.73
N SER A 51 8.09 -5.91 -12.66
CA SER A 51 6.63 -5.83 -12.70
C SER A 51 5.91 -7.06 -13.20
N LEU A 52 6.59 -8.22 -13.17
CA LEU A 52 6.02 -9.53 -13.44
C LEU A 52 5.31 -10.06 -12.19
N MET A 53 4.25 -9.35 -11.80
CA MET A 53 3.59 -9.58 -10.50
C MET A 53 2.88 -10.93 -10.43
N ARG A 54 2.31 -11.40 -11.55
CA ARG A 54 1.65 -12.70 -11.64
C ARG A 54 2.65 -13.84 -11.46
N GLU A 55 3.76 -13.79 -12.19
CA GLU A 55 4.85 -14.77 -12.14
C GLU A 55 5.54 -14.75 -10.77
N ALA A 56 5.68 -13.57 -10.15
CA ALA A 56 6.15 -13.45 -8.79
C ALA A 56 5.22 -14.15 -7.78
N VAL A 57 3.89 -13.99 -7.91
CA VAL A 57 2.90 -14.72 -7.09
C VAL A 57 3.00 -16.23 -7.26
N GLU A 58 3.22 -16.72 -8.49
CA GLU A 58 3.46 -18.16 -8.73
C GLU A 58 4.71 -18.63 -7.96
N CYS A 59 5.80 -17.89 -8.01
CA CYS A 59 7.03 -18.22 -7.27
C CYS A 59 6.82 -18.22 -5.76
N PHE A 60 6.15 -17.21 -5.19
CA PHE A 60 5.86 -17.22 -3.75
C PHE A 60 4.90 -18.34 -3.35
N SER A 61 4.01 -18.77 -4.24
CA SER A 61 3.15 -19.92 -4.01
C SER A 61 3.97 -21.21 -3.97
N MET A 62 4.96 -21.37 -4.85
CA MET A 62 5.92 -22.48 -4.76
C MET A 62 6.72 -22.43 -3.45
N ALA A 63 7.19 -21.25 -3.03
CA ALA A 63 7.88 -21.09 -1.74
C ALA A 63 7.03 -21.58 -0.55
N ILE A 64 5.73 -21.26 -0.55
CA ILE A 64 4.77 -21.73 0.45
C ILE A 64 4.59 -23.25 0.40
N THR A 65 4.59 -23.87 -0.79
CA THR A 65 4.53 -25.35 -0.89
C THR A 65 5.77 -26.03 -0.30
N CYS A 66 6.95 -25.41 -0.44
CA CYS A 66 8.20 -25.93 0.13
C CYS A 66 8.25 -25.78 1.66
N ASN A 67 7.80 -24.64 2.19
CA ASN A 67 7.71 -24.43 3.63
C ASN A 67 6.48 -23.56 3.99
N PRO A 68 5.37 -24.18 4.42
CA PRO A 68 4.11 -23.49 4.66
C PRO A 68 4.08 -22.66 5.94
N PHE A 69 5.06 -22.81 6.84
CA PHE A 69 5.10 -22.08 8.13
C PHE A 69 6.04 -20.86 8.09
N LYS A 70 6.64 -20.57 6.94
CA LYS A 70 7.49 -19.39 6.77
C LYS A 70 6.64 -18.15 6.47
N TRP A 71 6.53 -17.26 7.47
CA TRP A 71 5.65 -16.08 7.42
C TRP A 71 5.94 -15.10 6.28
N ASN A 72 7.22 -14.90 5.92
CA ASN A 72 7.62 -13.88 4.95
C ASN A 72 7.21 -14.22 3.50
N TYR A 73 7.01 -15.49 3.16
CA TYR A 73 6.50 -15.88 1.83
C TYR A 73 5.08 -15.34 1.60
N TYR A 74 4.21 -15.48 2.60
CA TYR A 74 2.86 -14.91 2.56
C TYR A 74 2.92 -13.38 2.47
N ARG A 75 3.77 -12.71 3.25
CA ARG A 75 3.94 -11.25 3.19
C ARG A 75 4.32 -10.79 1.78
N HIS A 76 5.32 -11.43 1.16
CA HIS A 76 5.77 -11.05 -0.17
C HIS A 76 4.72 -11.33 -1.25
N ARG A 77 4.00 -12.45 -1.16
CA ARG A 77 2.87 -12.76 -2.05
C ARG A 77 1.73 -11.74 -1.90
N ALA A 78 1.38 -11.40 -0.66
CA ALA A 78 0.37 -10.39 -0.35
C ALA A 78 0.70 -9.02 -0.94
N HIS A 79 1.97 -8.58 -0.87
CA HIS A 79 2.39 -7.35 -1.54
C HIS A 79 2.16 -7.40 -3.06
N ARG A 80 2.36 -8.55 -3.70
CA ARG A 80 2.09 -8.69 -5.14
C ARG A 80 0.60 -8.72 -5.44
N PHE A 81 -0.21 -9.30 -4.56
CA PHE A 81 -1.66 -9.18 -4.65
C PHE A 81 -2.13 -7.73 -4.56
N LEU A 82 -1.54 -6.90 -3.68
CA LEU A 82 -1.80 -5.46 -3.68
C LEU A 82 -1.45 -4.80 -5.02
N SER A 83 -0.28 -5.10 -5.60
CA SER A 83 0.12 -4.58 -6.92
C SER A 83 -0.82 -5.01 -8.05
N MET A 84 -1.48 -6.16 -7.92
CA MET A 84 -2.49 -6.66 -8.87
C MET A 84 -3.93 -6.31 -8.49
N TRP A 85 -4.11 -5.49 -7.45
CA TRP A 85 -5.41 -5.01 -6.99
C TRP A 85 -6.34 -6.09 -6.44
N ARG A 86 -5.74 -7.19 -5.97
CA ARG A 86 -6.42 -8.31 -5.32
C ARG A 86 -6.37 -8.12 -3.80
N PHE A 87 -7.12 -7.15 -3.30
CA PHE A 87 -7.03 -6.70 -1.91
C PHE A 87 -7.50 -7.75 -0.91
N GLU A 88 -8.50 -8.56 -1.27
CA GLU A 88 -8.98 -9.68 -0.46
C GLU A 88 -7.90 -10.75 -0.29
N ASP A 89 -7.23 -11.12 -1.37
CA ASP A 89 -6.13 -12.10 -1.34
C ASP A 89 -4.93 -11.56 -0.56
N ALA A 90 -4.61 -10.27 -0.73
CA ALA A 90 -3.58 -9.61 0.05
C ALA A 90 -3.91 -9.64 1.55
N ALA A 91 -5.13 -9.27 1.94
CA ALA A 91 -5.57 -9.29 3.33
C ALA A 91 -5.53 -10.70 3.93
N ALA A 92 -5.91 -11.73 3.16
CA ALA A 92 -5.84 -13.13 3.58
C ALA A 92 -4.39 -13.56 3.87
N ASP A 93 -3.47 -13.29 2.95
CA ASP A 93 -2.06 -13.66 3.12
C ASP A 93 -1.37 -12.87 4.24
N PHE A 94 -1.62 -11.56 4.37
CA PHE A 94 -1.11 -10.80 5.51
C PHE A 94 -1.67 -11.31 6.84
N THR A 95 -2.94 -11.73 6.88
CA THR A 95 -3.53 -12.35 8.08
C THR A 95 -2.80 -13.64 8.46
N ILE A 96 -2.48 -14.50 7.48
CA ILE A 96 -1.69 -15.72 7.73
C ILE A 96 -0.27 -15.34 8.19
N SER A 97 0.37 -14.41 7.52
CA SER A 97 1.71 -13.93 7.86
C SER A 97 1.79 -13.40 9.29
N ASN A 98 0.81 -12.58 9.72
CA ASN A 98 0.71 -12.07 11.09
C ASN A 98 0.48 -13.17 12.13
N ARG A 99 -0.29 -14.23 11.79
CA ARG A 99 -0.46 -15.37 12.70
C ARG A 99 0.84 -16.15 12.91
N LEU A 100 1.67 -16.24 11.87
CA LEU A 100 2.97 -16.92 11.92
C LEU A 100 4.07 -16.04 12.56
N ASN A 101 4.02 -14.72 12.35
CA ASN A 101 4.91 -13.75 13.00
C ASN A 101 4.15 -12.47 13.35
N PRO A 102 3.61 -12.36 14.58
CA PRO A 102 2.83 -11.19 15.00
C PRO A 102 3.69 -9.94 15.26
N GLN A 103 5.02 -10.05 15.24
CA GLN A 103 5.93 -8.95 15.55
C GLN A 103 6.44 -8.21 14.30
N ASP A 104 6.00 -8.60 13.10
CA ASP A 104 6.37 -7.90 11.87
C ASP A 104 5.49 -6.68 11.64
N TRP A 105 6.05 -5.50 11.92
CA TRP A 105 5.37 -4.21 11.72
C TRP A 105 4.86 -4.04 10.27
N ASP A 106 5.67 -4.44 9.28
CA ASP A 106 5.31 -4.25 7.87
C ASP A 106 4.07 -5.07 7.48
N THR A 107 3.88 -6.25 8.08
CA THR A 107 2.73 -7.10 7.81
C THR A 107 1.44 -6.50 8.39
N TRP A 108 1.47 -5.97 9.62
CA TRP A 108 0.34 -5.24 10.20
C TRP A 108 -0.01 -3.97 9.42
N TYR A 109 0.99 -3.19 9.02
CA TYR A 109 0.79 -1.97 8.23
C TYR A 109 0.06 -2.26 6.91
N HIS A 110 0.53 -3.27 6.15
CA HIS A 110 -0.06 -3.60 4.86
C HIS A 110 -1.37 -4.40 4.98
N LEU A 111 -1.60 -5.11 6.09
CA LEU A 111 -2.93 -5.66 6.42
C LEU A 111 -3.95 -4.53 6.61
N GLY A 112 -3.59 -3.50 7.38
CA GLY A 112 -4.41 -2.30 7.57
C GLY A 112 -4.74 -1.63 6.23
N LEU A 113 -3.73 -1.46 5.38
CA LEU A 113 -3.90 -0.88 4.04
C LEU A 113 -4.84 -1.72 3.17
N SER A 114 -4.68 -3.04 3.17
CA SER A 114 -5.54 -3.95 2.41
C SER A 114 -7.00 -3.81 2.84
N HIS A 115 -7.26 -3.78 4.14
CA HIS A 115 -8.61 -3.57 4.67
C HIS A 115 -9.17 -2.17 4.41
N PHE A 116 -8.32 -1.14 4.44
CA PHE A 116 -8.71 0.22 4.07
C PHE A 116 -9.16 0.28 2.60
N LEU A 117 -8.38 -0.32 1.70
CA LEU A 117 -8.71 -0.40 0.27
C LEU A 117 -9.96 -1.24 -0.01
N LEU A 118 -10.30 -2.19 0.87
CA LEU A 118 -11.58 -2.90 0.85
C LEU A 118 -12.75 -2.11 1.44
N GLY A 119 -12.47 -1.01 2.15
CA GLY A 119 -13.49 -0.22 2.87
C GLY A 119 -13.93 -0.89 4.16
N ALA A 120 -13.24 -1.95 4.57
CA ALA A 120 -13.44 -2.65 5.84
C ALA A 120 -12.72 -1.89 6.97
N TYR A 121 -13.15 -0.65 7.22
CA TYR A 121 -12.42 0.28 8.08
C TYR A 121 -12.25 -0.20 9.53
N GLU A 122 -13.20 -0.97 10.09
CA GLU A 122 -13.03 -1.57 11.42
C GLU A 122 -11.86 -2.57 11.46
N LYS A 123 -11.74 -3.41 10.43
CA LYS A 123 -10.62 -4.35 10.32
C LYS A 123 -9.30 -3.63 10.07
N ALA A 124 -9.33 -2.53 9.31
CA ALA A 124 -8.17 -1.68 9.10
C ALA A 124 -7.71 -1.02 10.42
N ALA A 125 -8.64 -0.48 11.21
CA ALA A 125 -8.36 0.13 12.50
C ALA A 125 -7.72 -0.88 13.47
N TYR A 126 -8.26 -2.10 13.53
CA TYR A 126 -7.67 -3.19 14.31
C TYR A 126 -6.21 -3.48 13.90
N ALA A 127 -5.95 -3.62 12.61
CA ALA A 127 -4.60 -3.90 12.11
C ALA A 127 -3.63 -2.73 12.36
N TYR A 128 -4.09 -1.49 12.18
CA TYR A 128 -3.29 -0.31 12.44
C TYR A 128 -3.01 -0.08 13.93
N GLN A 129 -3.91 -0.47 14.83
CA GLN A 129 -3.63 -0.43 16.26
C GLN A 129 -2.44 -1.34 16.61
N HIS A 130 -2.43 -2.58 16.13
CA HIS A 130 -1.29 -3.48 16.33
C HIS A 130 -0.01 -2.98 15.65
N CYS A 131 -0.11 -2.41 14.45
CA CYS A 131 1.01 -1.74 13.77
C CYS A 131 1.60 -0.62 14.64
N LEU A 132 0.73 0.18 15.26
CA LEU A 132 1.09 1.28 16.14
C LEU A 132 1.80 0.81 17.41
N ASP A 133 1.35 -0.31 17.98
CA ASP A 133 1.96 -0.93 19.17
C ASP A 133 3.39 -1.44 18.90
N LEU A 134 3.68 -1.85 17.66
CA LEU A 134 5.00 -2.34 17.21
C LEU A 134 5.93 -1.22 16.70
N THR A 135 5.48 0.03 16.75
CA THR A 135 6.22 1.16 16.16
C THR A 135 7.38 1.59 17.05
N THR A 136 8.60 1.48 16.52
CA THR A 136 9.83 1.85 17.26
C THR A 136 10.56 3.07 16.73
N LYS A 137 10.13 3.63 15.59
CA LYS A 137 10.76 4.76 14.91
C LYS A 137 9.75 5.83 14.52
N GLU A 138 10.18 7.08 14.47
CA GLU A 138 9.36 8.22 14.04
C GLU A 138 8.86 8.06 12.61
N SER A 139 9.72 7.64 11.67
CA SER A 139 9.32 7.42 10.27
C SER A 139 8.19 6.38 10.13
N LYS A 140 8.24 5.29 10.90
CA LYS A 140 7.18 4.27 10.97
C LYS A 140 5.91 4.81 11.65
N LEU A 141 6.06 5.59 12.71
CA LEU A 141 4.94 6.26 13.38
C LEU A 141 4.18 7.15 12.42
N ILE A 142 4.88 7.97 11.65
CA ILE A 142 4.33 8.86 10.64
C ILE A 142 3.51 8.07 9.61
N ALA A 143 4.07 7.01 9.02
CA ALA A 143 3.34 6.21 8.03
C ALA A 143 2.10 5.53 8.63
N CYS A 144 2.21 4.96 9.83
CA CYS A 144 1.07 4.30 10.49
C CYS A 144 -0.04 5.29 10.87
N VAL A 145 0.32 6.41 11.50
CA VAL A 145 -0.64 7.41 11.99
C VAL A 145 -1.43 8.03 10.86
N ASP A 146 -0.80 8.28 9.72
CA ASP A 146 -1.47 8.84 8.56
C ASP A 146 -2.64 7.95 8.08
N TRP A 147 -2.38 6.68 7.79
CA TRP A 147 -3.44 5.78 7.34
C TRP A 147 -4.45 5.47 8.43
N TYR A 148 -3.99 5.32 9.67
CA TYR A 148 -4.88 5.04 10.78
C TYR A 148 -5.80 6.22 11.09
N TRP A 149 -5.30 7.45 11.00
CA TRP A 149 -6.11 8.66 11.15
C TRP A 149 -7.22 8.71 10.11
N MET A 150 -6.91 8.51 8.83
CA MET A 150 -7.92 8.46 7.77
C MET A 150 -8.95 7.36 8.05
N THR A 151 -8.50 6.20 8.51
CA THR A 151 -9.38 5.09 8.89
C THR A 151 -10.36 5.48 10.00
N LEU A 152 -9.87 6.08 11.09
CA LEU A 152 -10.70 6.51 12.22
C LEU A 152 -11.71 7.59 11.81
N LYS A 153 -11.30 8.56 10.99
CA LYS A 153 -12.21 9.57 10.44
C LYS A 153 -13.30 8.95 9.58
N ARG A 154 -12.99 7.90 8.80
CA ARG A 154 -13.99 7.17 7.99
C ARG A 154 -14.97 6.36 8.84
N LEU A 155 -14.58 6.00 10.06
CA LEU A 155 -15.45 5.39 11.07
C LEU A 155 -16.23 6.42 11.90
N GLY A 156 -16.00 7.73 11.72
CA GLY A 156 -16.57 8.77 12.58
C GLY A 156 -15.98 8.80 14.00
N ARG A 157 -14.84 8.15 14.24
CA ARG A 157 -14.15 8.10 15.53
C ARG A 157 -13.23 9.29 15.71
N ASP A 158 -13.84 10.48 15.76
CA ASP A 158 -13.14 11.75 15.70
C ASP A 158 -12.24 12.04 16.90
N GLU A 159 -12.67 11.67 18.11
CA GLU A 159 -11.87 11.83 19.32
C GLU A 159 -10.59 10.97 19.29
N ASP A 160 -10.71 9.72 18.81
CA ASP A 160 -9.57 8.82 18.68
C ASP A 160 -8.61 9.31 17.60
N ALA A 161 -9.13 9.80 16.48
CA ALA A 161 -8.34 10.42 15.42
C ALA A 161 -7.58 11.65 15.92
N ALA A 162 -8.21 12.51 16.73
CA ALA A 162 -7.57 13.67 17.33
C ALA A 162 -6.42 13.28 18.28
N LYS A 163 -6.66 12.34 19.21
CA LYS A 163 -5.62 11.80 20.11
C LYS A 163 -4.46 11.19 19.32
N LEU A 164 -4.76 10.49 18.23
CA LEU A 164 -3.73 9.90 17.39
C LEU A 164 -2.82 10.97 16.76
N LEU A 165 -3.38 12.09 16.31
CA LEU A 165 -2.61 13.22 15.77
C LEU A 165 -1.74 13.93 16.81
N GLU A 166 -2.05 13.87 18.11
CA GLU A 166 -1.21 14.46 19.16
C GLU A 166 0.19 13.84 19.19
N ARG A 167 0.32 12.58 18.78
CA ARG A 167 1.60 11.87 18.66
C ARG A 167 2.52 12.41 17.57
N ILE A 168 2.01 13.27 16.70
CA ILE A 168 2.77 13.90 15.63
C ILE A 168 3.14 15.32 16.06
N THR A 169 4.43 15.57 16.26
CA THR A 169 4.98 16.87 16.64
C THR A 169 5.75 17.51 15.50
N THR A 170 6.00 18.81 15.58
CA THR A 170 6.92 19.48 14.67
C THR A 170 8.35 18.99 14.92
N GLY A 171 9.18 18.96 13.88
CA GLY A 171 10.59 18.55 13.96
C GLY A 171 10.87 17.04 13.94
N MET A 172 9.87 16.18 13.75
CA MET A 172 10.10 14.73 13.60
C MET A 172 10.94 14.39 12.38
N ASN A 173 11.76 13.35 12.48
CA ASN A 173 12.52 12.79 11.39
C ASN A 173 11.64 11.82 10.56
N ALA A 174 11.21 12.29 9.41
CA ALA A 174 10.34 11.53 8.52
C ALA A 174 11.07 10.49 7.67
N GLU A 175 12.40 10.55 7.53
CA GLU A 175 13.17 9.75 6.56
C GLU A 175 12.47 9.81 5.17
N ASP A 176 12.18 8.65 4.57
CA ASP A 176 11.50 8.53 3.27
C ASP A 176 9.98 8.81 3.34
N ASN A 177 9.42 9.01 4.54
CA ASN A 177 7.99 9.28 4.76
C ASN A 177 7.66 10.79 4.88
N SER A 178 8.50 11.65 4.29
CA SER A 178 8.30 13.11 4.27
C SER A 178 6.92 13.50 3.75
N ALA A 179 6.42 12.76 2.75
CA ALA A 179 5.14 13.03 2.15
C ALA A 179 3.98 12.81 3.14
N TYR A 180 3.97 11.66 3.83
CA TYR A 180 3.00 11.35 4.89
C TYR A 180 3.06 12.38 6.02
N TYR A 181 4.27 12.77 6.44
CA TYR A 181 4.45 13.76 7.49
C TYR A 181 3.83 15.11 7.11
N ALA A 182 4.02 15.59 5.88
CA ALA A 182 3.38 16.83 5.43
C ALA A 182 1.85 16.75 5.43
N ARG A 183 1.27 15.60 5.07
CA ARG A 183 -0.20 15.38 5.14
C ARG A 183 -0.70 15.43 6.57
N LEU A 184 0.02 14.83 7.51
CA LEU A 184 -0.31 14.89 8.94
C LEU A 184 -0.28 16.32 9.48
N LEU A 185 0.67 17.15 9.04
CA LEU A 185 0.70 18.57 9.40
C LEU A 185 -0.51 19.34 8.83
N VAL A 186 -1.00 18.95 7.66
CA VAL A 186 -2.27 19.47 7.13
C VAL A 186 -3.46 19.02 7.98
N TYR A 187 -3.51 17.74 8.38
CA TYR A 187 -4.60 17.22 9.21
C TYR A 187 -4.64 17.90 10.59
N LYS A 188 -3.49 18.33 11.10
CA LYS A 188 -3.37 19.14 12.33
C LYS A 188 -3.69 20.63 12.15
N GLY A 189 -3.91 21.09 10.92
CA GLY A 189 -4.10 22.52 10.61
C GLY A 189 -2.82 23.36 10.72
N LEU A 190 -1.65 22.73 10.79
CA LEU A 190 -0.34 23.42 10.84
C LEU A 190 0.21 23.77 9.46
N LYS A 191 -0.36 23.18 8.40
CA LYS A 191 -0.11 23.51 7.00
C LYS A 191 -1.42 23.57 6.25
N LYS A 192 -1.49 24.40 5.21
CA LYS A 192 -2.62 24.39 4.29
C LYS A 192 -2.43 23.31 3.21
N PRO A 193 -3.51 22.68 2.72
CA PRO A 193 -3.44 21.73 1.61
C PRO A 193 -2.69 22.26 0.37
N GLU A 194 -2.86 23.55 0.06
CA GLU A 194 -2.25 24.22 -1.09
C GLU A 194 -0.72 24.32 -0.97
N GLU A 195 -0.19 24.41 0.25
CA GLU A 195 1.26 24.45 0.50
C GLU A 195 1.91 23.10 0.21
N VAL A 196 1.18 22.00 0.38
CA VAL A 196 1.67 20.64 0.19
C VAL A 196 1.51 20.18 -1.25
N LEU A 197 0.42 20.55 -1.92
CA LEU A 197 0.17 20.15 -3.31
C LEU A 197 1.02 20.89 -4.35
N SER A 198 1.74 21.97 -3.96
CA SER A 198 2.54 22.88 -4.81
C SER A 198 1.93 23.18 -6.18
N ALA A 199 1.50 24.42 -6.39
CA ALA A 199 1.08 24.90 -7.71
C ALA A 199 2.19 24.83 -8.77
N ASP A 200 3.45 24.71 -8.35
CA ASP A 200 4.61 24.54 -9.23
C ASP A 200 5.01 23.05 -9.28
N PRO A 201 4.81 22.36 -10.42
CA PRO A 201 5.17 20.95 -10.58
C PRO A 201 6.66 20.66 -10.52
N THR A 202 7.52 21.68 -10.64
CA THR A 202 8.98 21.47 -10.58
C THR A 202 9.51 21.32 -9.16
N LYS A 203 8.68 21.62 -8.14
CA LYS A 203 9.08 21.63 -6.73
C LYS A 203 8.83 20.33 -5.99
N ILE A 204 8.05 19.42 -6.57
CA ILE A 204 7.74 18.10 -6.01
C ILE A 204 7.83 17.08 -7.12
N THR A 205 8.32 15.88 -6.82
CA THR A 205 8.35 14.77 -7.78
C THR A 205 6.94 14.28 -8.11
N ASP A 206 6.76 13.59 -9.24
CA ASP A 206 5.45 13.02 -9.61
C ASP A 206 4.95 12.01 -8.57
N LEU A 207 5.88 11.23 -7.98
CA LEU A 207 5.56 10.30 -6.88
C LEU A 207 5.08 11.04 -5.63
N GLU A 208 5.73 12.14 -5.26
CA GLU A 208 5.28 13.00 -4.16
C GLU A 208 3.91 13.60 -4.45
N ARG A 209 3.67 14.12 -5.66
CA ARG A 209 2.36 14.63 -6.10
C ARG A 209 1.26 13.59 -5.94
N VAL A 210 1.47 12.37 -6.43
CA VAL A 210 0.55 11.24 -6.27
C VAL A 210 0.32 10.93 -4.79
N THR A 211 1.40 10.93 -3.99
CA THR A 211 1.32 10.63 -2.56
C THR A 211 0.54 11.70 -1.80
N TYR A 212 0.81 12.98 -2.04
CA TYR A 212 0.07 14.09 -1.45
C TYR A 212 -1.40 14.07 -1.85
N GLY A 213 -1.68 13.95 -3.15
CA GLY A 213 -3.03 14.12 -3.68
C GLY A 213 -4.06 13.16 -3.07
N PHE A 214 -3.72 11.88 -2.85
CA PHE A 214 -4.67 10.97 -2.22
C PHE A 214 -5.07 11.41 -0.81
N GLY A 215 -4.09 11.69 0.06
CA GLY A 215 -4.36 12.06 1.45
C GLY A 215 -4.97 13.44 1.59
N ILE A 216 -4.65 14.38 0.70
CA ILE A 216 -5.30 15.70 0.65
C ILE A 216 -6.73 15.60 0.11
N GLY A 217 -6.99 14.76 -0.89
CA GLY A 217 -8.36 14.47 -1.33
C GLY A 217 -9.20 13.85 -0.20
N ASN A 218 -8.63 12.92 0.57
CA ASN A 218 -9.31 12.42 1.78
C ASN A 218 -9.58 13.51 2.81
N TYR A 219 -8.65 14.44 3.03
CA TYR A 219 -8.88 15.57 3.91
C TYR A 219 -10.07 16.42 3.44
N TYR A 220 -10.17 16.75 2.15
CA TYR A 220 -11.32 17.49 1.64
C TYR A 220 -12.62 16.72 1.78
N LEU A 221 -12.62 15.43 1.45
CA LEU A 221 -13.80 14.58 1.63
C LEU A 221 -14.27 14.55 3.09
N ILE A 222 -13.34 14.34 4.04
CA ILE A 222 -13.64 14.27 5.47
C ILE A 222 -14.20 15.61 6.00
N ASN A 223 -13.80 16.73 5.40
CA ASN A 223 -14.32 18.07 5.72
C ASN A 223 -15.54 18.47 4.88
N GLY A 224 -16.15 17.54 4.13
CA GLY A 224 -17.40 17.75 3.39
C GLY A 224 -17.25 18.34 1.98
N ASP A 225 -16.03 18.58 1.50
CA ASP A 225 -15.78 19.05 0.13
C ASP A 225 -15.46 17.88 -0.81
N GLU A 226 -16.49 17.06 -1.06
CA GLU A 226 -16.37 15.88 -1.92
C GLU A 226 -16.00 16.25 -3.37
N LYS A 227 -16.48 17.39 -3.86
CA LYS A 227 -16.17 17.84 -5.23
C LYS A 227 -14.66 18.03 -5.40
N ARG A 228 -14.02 18.76 -4.49
CA ARG A 228 -12.58 19.01 -4.54
C ARG A 228 -11.76 17.75 -4.31
N ALA A 229 -12.24 16.85 -3.43
CA ALA A 229 -11.63 15.53 -3.25
C ALA A 229 -11.57 14.73 -4.57
N ILE A 230 -12.69 14.68 -5.30
CA ILE A 230 -12.79 13.97 -6.59
C ILE A 230 -11.88 14.60 -7.64
N GLU A 231 -11.82 15.93 -7.73
CA GLU A 231 -10.94 16.64 -8.66
C GLU A 231 -9.48 16.25 -8.44
N ILE A 232 -9.01 16.31 -7.19
CA ILE A 232 -7.64 15.94 -6.83
C ILE A 232 -7.36 14.47 -7.14
N TRP A 233 -8.29 13.56 -6.82
CA TRP A 233 -8.08 12.13 -7.10
C TRP A 233 -8.01 11.85 -8.61
N LYS A 234 -8.80 12.53 -9.44
CA LYS A 234 -8.70 12.41 -10.89
C LYS A 234 -7.35 12.88 -11.40
N GLU A 235 -6.80 13.97 -10.86
CA GLU A 235 -5.45 14.44 -11.20
C GLU A 235 -4.37 13.43 -10.79
N VAL A 236 -4.50 12.83 -9.61
CA VAL A 236 -3.57 11.78 -9.15
C VAL A 236 -3.61 10.57 -10.07
N VAL A 237 -4.80 10.12 -10.48
CA VAL A 237 -4.94 8.99 -11.40
C VAL A 237 -4.33 9.31 -12.75
N LYS A 238 -4.65 10.49 -13.32
CA LYS A 238 -4.06 10.95 -14.57
C LYS A 238 -2.53 10.98 -14.49
N ALA A 239 -1.97 11.61 -13.46
CA ALA A 239 -0.52 11.69 -13.28
C ALA A 239 0.12 10.30 -13.11
N GLY A 240 -0.56 9.38 -12.42
CA GLY A 240 -0.06 8.01 -12.27
C GLY A 240 -0.10 7.19 -13.56
N ASP A 241 -1.11 7.40 -14.40
CA ASP A 241 -1.22 6.78 -15.73
C ASP A 241 -0.16 7.35 -16.69
N GLU A 242 0.12 8.66 -16.64
CA GLU A 242 1.08 9.33 -17.53
C GLU A 242 2.55 9.06 -17.16
N ASN A 243 2.84 8.70 -15.91
CA ASN A 243 4.21 8.55 -15.39
C ASN A 243 4.53 7.14 -14.86
N ASP A 244 3.73 6.12 -15.22
CA ASP A 244 3.91 4.73 -14.82
C ASP A 244 4.00 4.50 -13.30
N LEU A 245 3.24 5.28 -12.51
CA LEU A 245 3.23 5.21 -11.04
C LEU A 245 2.19 4.22 -10.48
N TYR A 246 1.86 3.17 -11.23
CA TYR A 246 0.87 2.16 -10.84
C TYR A 246 1.21 1.41 -9.54
N PHE A 247 2.49 1.45 -9.13
CA PHE A 247 2.96 0.85 -7.89
C PHE A 247 2.64 1.70 -6.64
N ALA A 248 2.30 2.98 -6.80
CA ALA A 248 2.04 3.87 -5.68
C ALA A 248 0.68 3.56 -5.02
N PHE A 249 0.68 3.32 -3.72
CA PHE A 249 -0.56 3.04 -2.97
C PHE A 249 -1.57 4.18 -3.04
N SER A 250 -1.12 5.43 -3.13
CA SER A 250 -2.01 6.58 -3.31
C SER A 250 -2.73 6.58 -4.67
N TYR A 251 -2.05 6.19 -5.74
CA TYR A 251 -2.68 6.02 -7.06
C TYR A 251 -3.78 4.95 -7.01
N LEU A 252 -3.44 3.79 -6.44
CA LEU A 252 -4.35 2.67 -6.21
C LEU A 252 -5.59 3.11 -5.43
N ALA A 253 -5.38 3.79 -4.31
CA ALA A 253 -6.45 4.24 -3.43
C ALA A 253 -7.35 5.29 -4.08
N CYS A 254 -6.80 6.23 -4.86
CA CYS A 254 -7.59 7.18 -5.66
C CYS A 254 -8.52 6.46 -6.65
N LYS A 255 -8.00 5.47 -7.39
CA LYS A 255 -8.83 4.71 -8.33
C LYS A 255 -9.93 3.92 -7.62
N VAL A 256 -9.62 3.29 -6.49
CA VAL A 256 -10.64 2.63 -5.66
C VAL A 256 -11.75 3.61 -5.25
N GLU A 257 -11.39 4.80 -4.78
CA GLU A 257 -12.35 5.84 -4.38
C GLU A 257 -13.22 6.35 -5.53
N LEU A 258 -12.64 6.52 -6.72
CA LEU A 258 -13.36 6.94 -7.92
C LEU A 258 -14.28 5.83 -8.46
N THR A 259 -13.82 4.58 -8.52
CA THR A 259 -14.64 3.43 -8.96
C THR A 259 -15.81 3.15 -8.00
N ARG A 260 -15.63 3.36 -6.69
CA ARG A 260 -16.74 3.28 -5.71
C ARG A 260 -17.86 4.29 -6.00
N ARG A 261 -17.50 5.42 -6.60
CA ARG A 261 -18.41 6.50 -6.97
C ARG A 261 -18.93 6.39 -8.41
N GLY A 262 -18.53 5.35 -9.16
CA GLY A 262 -18.91 5.19 -10.58
C GLY A 262 -18.28 6.24 -11.50
N LEU A 263 -17.10 6.77 -11.14
CA LEU A 263 -16.38 7.81 -11.90
C LEU A 263 -15.19 7.27 -12.71
N LEU A 264 -14.97 5.95 -12.64
CA LEU A 264 -14.07 5.11 -13.44
C LEU A 264 -14.80 3.81 -13.73
#